data_AF-A0A937QQ05-F1
#
_entry.id   AF-A0A937QQ05-F1
#
_cell.length_a   1.000
_cell.length_b   1.000
_cell.length_c   1.000
_cell.angle_alpha   90.00
_cell.angle_beta   90.00
_cell.angle_gamma   90.00
#
_symmetry.space_group_name_H-M   'P 1'
#
loop_
_entity.id
_entity.type
_entity.pdbx_description
1 polymer ?
#
loop_
_entity_poly.entity_id
_entity_poly.type
_entity_poly.pdbx_seq_one_letter_code
_entity_poly.pdbx_strand_id
1 'polypeptide(L)'
;SCGVKPSVATLKRGDVFLESAAGGAPEILQSRFGRTAAGPPDPTATAAGLLLLQYKEEPQNSPVMVDGSRFLSGFAPPLEGNSFAHSADFLLLSSEVLRNIEGEQFDTWYAKVTGFLLRTQEQEDEELGSWDPALFAGESDRLQVTAKAILCLQLPYRYLPLYRTE
;
A
#
# COMPACT_ATOMS: atom_id res chain seq x y z
N SER A 1 2.92 -19.18 -9.49
CA SER A 1 1.89 -19.73 -8.60
C SER A 1 2.54 -20.75 -7.68
N CYS A 2 2.51 -20.54 -6.37
CA CYS A 2 3.25 -21.32 -5.38
C CYS A 2 2.64 -22.72 -5.12
N GLY A 3 1.84 -23.26 -6.04
CA GLY A 3 1.31 -24.63 -6.02
C GLY A 3 0.25 -24.94 -4.94
N VAL A 4 0.20 -24.19 -3.85
CA VAL A 4 -0.75 -24.38 -2.76
C VAL A 4 -2.05 -23.64 -3.07
N LYS A 5 -3.13 -24.40 -3.32
CA LYS A 5 -4.49 -23.85 -3.44
C LYS A 5 -5.12 -23.79 -2.04
N PRO A 6 -5.41 -22.59 -1.48
CA PRO A 6 -6.10 -22.50 -0.21
C PRO A 6 -7.49 -23.14 -0.30
N SER A 7 -7.97 -23.72 0.81
CA SER A 7 -9.32 -24.28 0.86
C SER A 7 -10.38 -23.18 0.76
N VAL A 8 -11.54 -23.49 0.17
CA VAL A 8 -12.69 -22.57 0.12
C VAL A 8 -13.09 -22.11 1.53
N ALA A 9 -13.01 -22.99 2.52
CA ALA A 9 -13.30 -22.65 3.91
C ALA A 9 -12.30 -21.62 4.49
N THR A 10 -11.04 -21.68 4.08
CA THR A 10 -10.02 -20.69 4.46
C THR A 10 -10.33 -19.33 3.86
N LEU A 11 -10.68 -19.28 2.57
CA LEU A 11 -11.04 -18.01 1.90
C LEU A 11 -12.27 -17.37 2.55
N LYS A 12 -13.31 -18.16 2.84
CA LYS A 12 -14.50 -17.68 3.56
C LYS A 12 -14.19 -17.09 4.94
N ARG A 13 -13.25 -17.68 5.69
CA ARG A 13 -12.82 -17.11 6.97
C ARG A 13 -12.03 -15.81 6.79
N GLY A 14 -11.25 -15.72 5.72
CA GLY A 14 -10.58 -14.48 5.33
C GLY A 14 -11.58 -13.36 5.04
N ASP A 15 -12.66 -13.66 4.30
CA ASP A 15 -13.73 -12.71 4.02
C ASP A 15 -14.41 -12.22 5.31
N VAL A 16 -14.78 -13.14 6.20
CA VAL A 16 -15.37 -12.80 7.51
C VAL A 16 -14.45 -11.90 8.32
N PHE A 17 -13.13 -12.18 8.31
CA PHE A 17 -12.17 -11.32 9.00
C PHE A 17 -12.08 -9.93 8.36
N LEU A 18 -11.99 -9.86 7.04
CA LEU A 18 -11.93 -8.59 6.29
C LEU A 18 -13.16 -7.73 6.56
N GLU A 19 -14.35 -8.31 6.55
CA GLU A 19 -15.61 -7.65 6.91
C GLU A 19 -15.61 -7.18 8.38
N SER A 20 -15.11 -8.02 9.29
CA SER A 20 -15.05 -7.67 10.72
C SER A 20 -14.09 -6.52 11.02
N ALA A 21 -13.04 -6.37 10.21
CA ALA A 21 -12.03 -5.31 10.34
C ALA A 21 -12.40 -4.03 9.57
N ALA A 22 -13.47 -4.07 8.78
CA ALA A 22 -13.90 -2.96 7.95
C ALA A 22 -14.45 -1.79 8.77
N GLY A 23 -14.12 -0.59 8.33
CA GLY A 23 -14.67 0.68 8.79
C GLY A 23 -14.87 1.63 7.61
N GLY A 24 -15.02 2.91 7.91
CA GLY A 24 -15.36 3.94 6.92
C GLY A 24 -16.54 4.78 7.39
N ALA A 25 -16.96 5.73 6.57
CA ALA A 25 -18.21 6.43 6.82
C ALA A 25 -19.40 5.45 6.72
N PRO A 26 -20.49 5.64 7.47
CA PRO A 26 -21.65 4.73 7.44
C PRO A 26 -22.19 4.45 6.02
N GLU A 27 -22.09 5.44 5.13
CA GLU A 27 -22.49 5.38 3.72
C GLU A 27 -21.49 4.65 2.80
N ILE A 28 -20.24 4.48 3.21
CA ILE A 28 -19.16 3.84 2.46
C ILE A 28 -18.38 2.92 3.40
N LEU A 29 -19.07 1.89 3.90
CA LEU A 29 -18.42 0.84 4.69
C LEU A 29 -17.35 0.14 3.85
N GLN A 30 -16.27 -0.34 4.49
CA GLN A 30 -15.10 -0.99 3.86
C GLN A 30 -14.15 -0.05 3.13
N SER A 31 -14.30 1.27 3.23
CA SER A 31 -13.28 2.20 2.72
C SER A 31 -12.06 2.34 3.63
N ARG A 32 -12.16 1.85 4.87
CA ARG A 32 -11.07 1.80 5.87
C ARG A 32 -11.00 0.42 6.51
N PHE A 33 -9.84 0.08 7.06
CA PHE A 33 -9.67 -1.17 7.81
C PHE A 33 -8.80 -0.98 9.04
N GLY A 34 -9.14 -1.71 10.11
CA GLY A 34 -8.31 -1.86 11.31
C GLY A 34 -7.49 -3.14 11.28
N ARG A 35 -6.50 -3.25 12.19
CA ARG A 35 -5.68 -4.47 12.34
C ARG A 35 -6.44 -5.64 13.00
N THR A 36 -7.53 -5.33 13.69
CA THR A 36 -8.37 -6.28 14.43
C THR A 36 -9.84 -6.02 14.11
N ALA A 37 -10.69 -6.99 14.40
CA ALA A 37 -12.14 -6.82 14.30
C ALA A 37 -12.61 -5.58 15.07
N ALA A 38 -13.43 -4.75 14.43
CA ALA A 38 -13.94 -3.47 14.94
C ALA A 38 -12.85 -2.52 15.50
N GLY A 39 -11.59 -2.70 15.08
CA GLY A 39 -10.49 -1.83 15.47
C GLY A 39 -10.55 -0.46 14.78
N PRO A 40 -9.84 0.55 15.30
CA PRO A 40 -9.74 1.84 14.63
C PRO A 40 -9.04 1.68 13.26
N PRO A 41 -9.32 2.57 12.28
CA PRO A 41 -8.61 2.60 11.01
C PRO A 41 -7.09 2.67 11.20
N ASP A 42 -6.37 1.78 10.53
CA ASP A 42 -4.90 1.76 10.44
C ASP A 42 -4.52 1.93 8.96
N PRO A 43 -3.59 2.83 8.60
CA PRO A 43 -3.24 3.08 7.20
C PRO A 43 -2.72 1.84 6.48
N THR A 44 -1.86 1.04 7.13
CA THR A 44 -1.31 -0.20 6.54
C THR A 44 -2.38 -1.25 6.36
N ALA A 45 -3.22 -1.49 7.38
CA ALA A 45 -4.36 -2.40 7.27
C ALA A 45 -5.35 -1.94 6.19
N THR A 46 -5.55 -0.62 6.06
CA THR A 46 -6.42 -0.05 5.02
C THR A 46 -5.86 -0.31 3.63
N ALA A 47 -4.56 -0.12 3.40
CA ALA A 47 -3.93 -0.43 2.12
C ALA A 47 -4.06 -1.93 1.78
N ALA A 48 -3.80 -2.81 2.75
CA ALA A 48 -3.96 -4.26 2.57
C ALA A 48 -5.41 -4.66 2.26
N GLY A 49 -6.38 -4.11 3.01
CA GLY A 49 -7.80 -4.40 2.84
C GLY A 49 -8.33 -3.93 1.49
N LEU A 50 -7.93 -2.72 1.05
CA LEU A 50 -8.29 -2.23 -0.28
C LEU A 50 -7.69 -3.11 -1.37
N LEU A 51 -6.42 -3.50 -1.29
CA LEU A 51 -5.80 -4.40 -2.27
C LEU A 51 -6.51 -5.76 -2.34
N LEU A 52 -6.94 -6.31 -1.20
CA LEU A 52 -7.78 -7.52 -1.16
C LEU A 52 -9.13 -7.32 -1.85
N LEU A 53 -9.76 -6.16 -1.69
CA LEU A 53 -10.99 -5.83 -2.43
C LEU A 53 -10.73 -5.74 -3.94
N GLN A 54 -9.61 -5.15 -4.37
CA GLN A 54 -9.23 -5.13 -5.80
C GLN A 54 -9.08 -6.56 -6.34
N TYR A 55 -8.47 -7.48 -5.58
CA TYR A 55 -8.38 -8.91 -5.94
C TYR A 55 -9.74 -9.64 -5.91
N LYS A 56 -10.73 -9.09 -5.20
CA LYS A 56 -12.13 -9.52 -5.22
C LYS A 56 -12.96 -8.79 -6.28
N GLU A 57 -12.28 -8.12 -7.22
CA GLU A 57 -12.90 -7.44 -8.37
C GLU A 57 -13.78 -6.23 -7.99
N GLU A 58 -13.50 -5.59 -6.85
CA GLU A 58 -14.15 -4.32 -6.49
C GLU A 58 -13.89 -3.27 -7.58
N PRO A 59 -14.92 -2.57 -8.11
CA PRO A 59 -14.71 -1.61 -9.18
C PRO A 59 -13.86 -0.41 -8.74
N GLN A 60 -12.91 0.02 -9.58
CA GLN A 60 -12.03 1.15 -9.29
C GLN A 60 -12.77 2.48 -8.98
N ASN A 61 -13.94 2.66 -9.58
CA ASN A 61 -14.77 3.85 -9.43
C ASN A 61 -15.86 3.69 -8.35
N SER A 62 -15.85 2.59 -7.60
CA SER A 62 -16.79 2.40 -6.51
C SER A 62 -16.54 3.44 -5.41
N PRO A 63 -17.58 3.84 -4.64
CA PRO A 63 -17.40 4.76 -3.52
C PRO A 63 -16.33 4.28 -2.53
N VAL A 64 -16.20 2.97 -2.33
CA VAL A 64 -15.21 2.32 -1.46
C VAL A 64 -13.79 2.58 -1.96
N MET A 65 -13.52 2.31 -3.24
CA MET A 65 -12.20 2.52 -3.83
C MET A 65 -11.83 4.00 -3.92
N VAL A 66 -12.78 4.87 -4.27
CA VAL A 66 -12.55 6.32 -4.37
C VAL A 66 -12.24 6.93 -3.00
N ASP A 67 -13.01 6.59 -1.97
CA ASP A 67 -12.76 7.12 -0.63
C ASP A 67 -11.50 6.51 0.01
N GLY A 68 -11.29 5.20 -0.17
CA GLY A 68 -10.13 4.47 0.33
C GLY A 68 -8.81 4.98 -0.25
N SER A 69 -8.72 5.09 -1.58
CA SER A 69 -7.53 5.60 -2.26
C SER A 69 -7.21 7.04 -1.89
N ARG A 70 -8.24 7.90 -1.74
CA ARG A 70 -8.08 9.29 -1.28
C ARG A 70 -7.47 9.35 0.12
N PHE A 71 -7.92 8.50 1.03
CA PHE A 71 -7.33 8.41 2.35
C PHE A 71 -5.86 7.99 2.33
N LEU A 72 -5.51 6.93 1.57
CA LEU A 72 -4.12 6.51 1.43
C LEU A 72 -3.24 7.63 0.88
N SER A 73 -3.72 8.35 -0.14
CA SER A 73 -2.99 9.46 -0.77
C SER A 73 -2.69 10.62 0.18
N GLY A 74 -3.47 10.77 1.26
CA GLY A 74 -3.23 11.76 2.31
C GLY A 74 -1.95 11.54 3.11
N PHE A 75 -1.35 10.35 3.02
CA PHE A 75 -0.13 9.95 3.74
C PHE A 75 1.08 9.82 2.81
N ALA A 76 1.08 10.47 1.65
CA ALA A 76 2.21 10.44 0.74
C ALA A 76 3.50 10.96 1.42
N PRO A 77 4.69 10.44 1.05
CA PRO A 77 5.95 10.94 1.57
C PRO A 77 6.09 12.46 1.39
N PRO A 78 6.74 13.15 2.34
CA PRO A 78 6.92 14.59 2.24
C PRO A 78 7.91 14.95 1.11
N LEU A 79 7.70 16.11 0.50
CA LEU A 79 8.59 16.64 -0.53
C LEU A 79 9.98 17.01 0.03
N GLU A 80 10.03 17.35 1.32
CA GLU A 80 11.23 17.73 2.05
C GLU A 80 11.40 16.87 3.30
N GLY A 81 12.63 16.77 3.80
CA GLY A 81 12.97 15.94 4.95
C GLY A 81 13.30 14.49 4.59
N ASN A 82 13.86 13.79 5.57
CA ASN A 82 14.43 12.46 5.45
C ASN A 82 13.75 11.48 6.43
N SER A 83 12.46 11.64 6.68
CA SER A 83 11.70 10.67 7.47
C SER A 83 10.30 10.51 6.93
N PHE A 84 9.76 9.30 7.10
CA PHE A 84 8.43 8.93 6.68
C PHE A 84 7.66 8.39 7.89
N ALA A 85 6.48 8.97 8.12
CA ALA A 85 5.68 8.70 9.31
C ALA A 85 5.03 7.31 9.35
N HIS A 86 5.24 6.49 8.31
CA HIS A 86 4.65 5.16 8.17
C HIS A 86 5.71 4.11 7.82
N SER A 87 5.32 2.84 7.93
CA SER A 87 6.20 1.71 7.64
C SER A 87 6.48 1.56 6.15
N ALA A 88 7.52 0.78 5.81
CA ALA A 88 7.81 0.46 4.42
C ALA A 88 6.72 -0.44 3.80
N ASP A 89 6.02 -1.25 4.61
CA ASP A 89 4.84 -2.01 4.17
C ASP A 89 3.70 -1.10 3.74
N PHE A 90 3.44 -0.04 4.50
CA PHE A 90 2.42 0.95 4.12
C PHE A 90 2.75 1.57 2.77
N LEU A 91 4.00 1.99 2.58
CA LEU A 91 4.45 2.63 1.34
C LEU A 91 4.24 1.70 0.14
N LEU A 92 4.64 0.43 0.26
CA LEU A 92 4.51 -0.56 -0.80
C LEU A 92 3.05 -0.87 -1.12
N LEU A 93 2.25 -1.25 -0.12
CA LEU A 93 0.85 -1.64 -0.33
C LEU A 93 0.00 -0.48 -0.86
N SER A 94 0.23 0.73 -0.37
CA SER A 94 -0.49 1.92 -0.88
C SER A 94 -0.10 2.22 -2.32
N SER A 95 1.18 2.06 -2.66
CA SER A 95 1.64 2.22 -4.03
C SER A 95 1.02 1.19 -4.97
N GLU A 96 0.84 -0.06 -4.54
CA GLU A 96 0.14 -1.09 -5.32
C GLU A 96 -1.34 -0.77 -5.54
N VAL A 97 -2.06 -0.35 -4.48
CA VAL A 97 -3.47 0.04 -4.58
C VAL A 97 -3.65 1.17 -5.59
N LEU A 98 -2.84 2.23 -5.47
CA LEU A 98 -2.92 3.39 -6.35
C LEU A 98 -2.46 3.07 -7.77
N ARG A 99 -1.41 2.25 -7.93
CA ARG A 99 -0.95 1.77 -9.24
C ARG A 99 -2.06 1.04 -9.99
N ASN A 100 -2.83 0.22 -9.29
CA ASN A 100 -3.92 -0.54 -9.91
C ASN A 100 -5.03 0.37 -10.42
N ILE A 101 -5.36 1.44 -9.68
CA ILE A 101 -6.39 2.44 -10.05
C ILE A 101 -5.93 3.36 -11.20
N GLU A 102 -4.62 3.61 -11.29
CA GLU A 102 -4.02 4.53 -12.25
C GLU A 102 -4.46 6.01 -12.08
N GLY A 103 -4.15 6.83 -13.09
CA GLY A 103 -4.53 8.24 -13.17
C GLY A 103 -3.67 9.18 -12.35
N GLU A 104 -4.10 10.45 -12.31
CA GLU A 104 -3.36 11.57 -11.71
C GLU A 104 -3.00 11.33 -10.23
N GLN A 105 -3.86 10.59 -9.51
CA GLN A 105 -3.63 10.24 -8.11
C GLN A 105 -2.40 9.34 -7.96
N PHE A 106 -2.26 8.33 -8.83
CA PHE A 106 -1.07 7.49 -8.86
C PHE A 106 0.15 8.29 -9.30
N ASP A 107 0.04 9.11 -10.34
CA ASP A 107 1.18 9.90 -10.85
C ASP A 107 1.73 10.84 -9.77
N THR A 108 0.84 11.54 -9.07
CA THR A 108 1.19 12.44 -7.96
C THR A 108 1.82 11.67 -6.80
N TRP A 109 1.24 10.53 -6.42
CA TRP A 109 1.78 9.67 -5.38
C TRP A 109 3.17 9.16 -5.74
N TYR A 110 3.32 8.59 -6.93
CA TYR A 110 4.54 7.95 -7.39
C TYR A 110 5.69 8.95 -7.56
N ALA A 111 5.39 10.18 -8.00
CA ALA A 111 6.38 11.26 -8.02
C ALA A 111 6.92 11.58 -6.62
N LYS A 112 6.06 11.63 -5.60
CA LYS A 112 6.46 11.84 -4.20
C LYS A 112 7.25 10.66 -3.64
N VAL A 113 6.81 9.43 -3.89
CA VAL A 113 7.52 8.20 -3.47
C VAL A 113 8.90 8.15 -4.09
N THR A 114 9.00 8.34 -5.41
CA THR A 114 10.27 8.32 -6.14
C THR A 114 11.19 9.43 -5.65
N GLY A 115 10.67 10.65 -5.51
CA GLY A 115 11.44 11.78 -4.99
C GLY A 115 11.96 11.55 -3.58
N PHE A 116 11.15 10.95 -2.69
CA PHE A 116 11.58 10.58 -1.34
C PHE A 116 12.69 9.53 -1.38
N LEU A 117 12.46 8.40 -2.06
CA LEU A 117 13.40 7.28 -2.09
C LEU A 117 14.73 7.64 -2.76
N LEU A 118 14.73 8.40 -3.85
CA LEU A 118 15.98 8.80 -4.51
C LEU A 118 16.81 9.75 -3.65
N ARG A 119 16.17 10.66 -2.90
CA ARG A 119 16.90 11.57 -2.00
C ARG A 119 17.50 10.88 -0.79
N THR A 120 16.81 9.86 -0.27
CA THR A 120 17.18 9.19 1.00
C THR A 120 17.96 7.90 0.79
N GLN A 121 18.26 7.54 -0.46
CA GLN A 121 19.11 6.41 -0.77
C GLN A 121 20.55 6.71 -0.35
N GLU A 122 21.17 5.77 0.36
CA GLU A 122 22.57 5.87 0.78
C GLU A 122 23.49 6.00 -0.44
N GLN A 123 24.42 6.96 -0.39
CA GLN A 123 25.32 7.30 -1.51
C GLN A 123 26.78 6.91 -1.25
N GLU A 124 27.10 6.38 -0.07
CA GLU A 124 28.48 6.14 0.36
C GLU A 124 28.62 4.84 1.14
N ASP A 125 29.87 4.38 1.29
CA ASP A 125 30.28 3.26 2.14
C ASP A 125 29.61 1.90 1.84
N GLU A 126 29.55 1.02 2.84
CA GLU A 126 29.06 -0.36 2.75
C GLU A 126 27.54 -0.43 2.48
N GLU A 127 26.82 0.65 2.75
CA GLU A 127 25.36 0.73 2.62
C GLU A 127 24.89 1.37 1.31
N LEU A 128 25.82 1.71 0.41
CA LEU A 128 25.55 2.33 -0.89
C LEU A 128 24.39 1.65 -1.63
N GLY A 129 23.38 2.43 -1.98
CA GLY A 129 22.21 2.00 -2.72
C GLY A 129 21.07 1.44 -1.87
N SER A 130 21.26 1.30 -0.55
CA SER A 130 20.23 0.88 0.41
C SER A 130 19.45 2.06 1.00
N TRP A 131 18.53 1.77 1.93
CA TRP A 131 17.81 2.77 2.72
C TRP A 131 17.91 2.45 4.20
N ASP A 132 18.22 3.46 5.02
CA ASP A 132 18.21 3.32 6.47
C ASP A 132 16.79 3.00 6.98
N PRO A 133 16.61 1.90 7.76
CA PRO A 133 15.33 1.60 8.41
C PRO A 133 14.75 2.75 9.24
N ALA A 134 15.59 3.61 9.84
CA ALA A 134 15.15 4.74 10.65
C ALA A 134 14.34 5.79 9.85
N LEU A 135 14.41 5.75 8.52
CA LEU A 135 13.57 6.56 7.64
C LEU A 135 12.08 6.19 7.75
N PHE A 136 11.75 4.96 8.19
CA PHE A 136 10.41 4.40 8.17
C PHE A 136 9.93 4.08 9.59
N ALA A 137 8.66 4.37 9.88
CA ALA A 137 8.12 4.20 11.21
C ALA A 137 8.10 2.72 11.65
N GLY A 138 8.84 2.42 12.73
CA GLY A 138 8.86 1.11 13.37
C GLY A 138 9.70 0.05 12.64
N GLU A 139 10.51 0.43 11.66
CA GLU A 139 11.37 -0.50 10.92
C GLU A 139 12.78 -0.58 11.53
N SER A 140 13.39 -1.77 11.47
CA SER A 140 14.76 -2.00 11.91
C SER A 140 15.59 -2.89 10.97
N ASP A 141 14.96 -3.50 9.96
CA ASP A 141 15.60 -4.43 9.03
C ASP A 141 15.91 -3.73 7.69
N ARG A 142 17.19 -3.45 7.45
CA ARG A 142 17.67 -2.78 6.23
C ARG A 142 17.40 -3.58 4.97
N LEU A 143 17.59 -4.89 5.00
CA LEU A 143 17.37 -5.73 3.82
C LEU A 143 15.89 -5.69 3.42
N GLN A 144 15.00 -5.80 4.41
CA GLN A 144 13.56 -5.75 4.18
C GLN A 144 13.12 -4.39 3.64
N VAL A 145 13.55 -3.29 4.25
CA VAL A 145 13.23 -1.92 3.82
C VAL A 145 13.76 -1.65 2.42
N THR A 146 15.01 -2.03 2.14
CA THR A 146 15.64 -1.87 0.82
C THR A 146 14.88 -2.64 -0.26
N ALA A 147 14.49 -3.89 0.01
CA ALA A 147 13.69 -4.67 -0.93
C ALA A 147 12.35 -3.99 -1.23
N LYS A 148 11.64 -3.51 -0.20
CA LYS A 148 10.36 -2.80 -0.36
C LYS A 148 10.51 -1.47 -1.12
N ALA A 149 11.56 -0.70 -0.85
CA ALA A 149 11.87 0.54 -1.57
C ALA A 149 12.12 0.27 -3.06
N ILE A 150 12.91 -0.76 -3.39
CA ILE A 150 13.14 -1.18 -4.77
C ILE A 150 11.83 -1.60 -5.45
N LEU A 151 10.98 -2.38 -4.76
CA LEU A 151 9.66 -2.76 -5.29
C LEU A 151 8.78 -1.54 -5.57
N CYS A 152 8.81 -0.53 -4.69
CA CYS A 152 8.13 0.74 -4.92
C CYS A 152 8.63 1.42 -6.20
N LEU A 153 9.96 1.52 -6.41
CA LEU A 153 10.53 2.15 -7.60
C LEU A 153 10.22 1.36 -8.89
N GLN A 154 10.06 0.05 -8.81
CA GLN A 154 9.79 -0.81 -9.96
C GLN A 154 8.32 -0.85 -10.40
N LEU A 155 7.39 -0.32 -9.59
CA LEU A 155 5.94 -0.47 -9.78
C LEU A 155 5.42 -0.17 -11.20
N PRO A 156 5.80 0.93 -11.87
CA PRO A 156 5.31 1.20 -13.23
C PRO A 156 5.82 0.21 -14.27
N TYR A 157 6.95 -0.45 -14.01
CA TYR A 157 7.66 -1.31 -14.96
C TYR A 157 7.40 -2.80 -14.75
N ARG A 158 6.97 -3.19 -13.54
CA ARG A 158 6.95 -4.59 -13.12
C ARG A 158 5.69 -5.33 -13.58
N TYR A 159 4.53 -4.68 -13.54
CA TYR A 159 3.26 -5.31 -13.87
C TYR A 159 2.30 -4.34 -14.57
N LEU A 160 1.41 -4.91 -15.38
CA LEU A 160 0.23 -4.21 -15.87
C LEU A 160 -0.72 -3.92 -14.68
N PRO A 161 -1.44 -2.79 -14.72
CA PRO A 161 -2.43 -2.45 -13.71
C PRO A 161 -3.55 -3.50 -13.68
N LEU A 162 -4.13 -3.73 -12.51
CA LEU A 162 -5.16 -4.76 -12.35
C LEU A 162 -6.44 -4.44 -13.14
N TYR A 163 -6.88 -3.18 -13.13
CA TYR A 163 -8.06 -2.77 -13.88
C TYR A 163 -7.67 -2.58 -15.35
N ARG A 164 -8.22 -3.41 -16.23
CA ARG A 164 -8.15 -3.18 -17.66
C ARG A 164 -9.30 -2.27 -18.08
N THR A 165 -8.97 -1.16 -18.71
CA THR A 165 -9.90 -0.52 -19.64
C THR A 165 -10.00 -1.42 -20.88
N GLU A 166 -11.21 -1.81 -21.26
CA GLU A 166 -11.46 -2.41 -22.57
C GLU A 166 -11.15 -1.43 -23.71
#